data_AF-A0A9X3DER9-F1
#
_entry.id   AF-A0A9X3DER9-F1
#
_cell.length_a   1.000
_cell.length_b   1.000
_cell.length_c   1.000
_cell.angle_alpha   90.00
_cell.angle_beta   90.00
_cell.angle_gamma   90.00
#
_symmetry.space_group_name_H-M   'P 1'
#
loop_
_entity.id
_entity.type
_entity.pdbx_description
1 polymer ?
#
loop_
_entity_poly.entity_id
_entity_poly.type
_entity_poly.pdbx_seq_one_letter_code
_entity_poly.pdbx_strand_id
1 'polypeptide(L)' 'MNNTNLKMDEQSEIIDISEEKECRYWTSRLGVKIEVLKSAIRATRCVTLKDISVYFDQNNIKHLTTHS' A
#
# COMPACT_ATOMS: atom_id res chain seq x y z
N MET A 1 4.11 -4.72 34.11
CA MET A 1 4.24 -3.62 33.13
C MET A 1 3.66 -4.12 31.82
N ASN A 2 2.59 -3.50 31.36
CA ASN A 2 1.69 -4.07 30.37
C ASN A 2 2.07 -3.46 29.03
N ASN A 3 2.75 -4.24 28.20
CA ASN A 3 3.24 -3.85 26.89
C ASN A 3 2.01 -3.69 25.98
N THR A 4 1.44 -2.49 25.93
CA THR A 4 0.39 -2.16 24.97
C THR A 4 0.97 -2.28 23.58
N ASN A 5 0.65 -3.43 22.96
CA ASN A 5 0.83 -3.74 21.55
C ASN A 5 0.17 -2.60 20.75
N LEU A 6 0.99 -1.61 20.37
CA LEU A 6 0.62 -0.59 19.39
C LEU A 6 0.47 -1.33 18.06
N LYS A 7 -0.66 -1.99 17.86
CA LYS A 7 -1.21 -2.23 16.52
C LYS A 7 -1.46 -0.85 15.96
N MET A 8 -0.43 -0.31 15.32
CA MET A 8 -0.55 0.81 14.41
C MET A 8 -1.66 0.39 13.45
N ASP A 9 -2.82 1.02 13.60
CA ASP A 9 -4.02 0.65 12.88
C ASP A 9 -3.71 0.88 11.40
N GLU A 10 -3.49 -0.21 10.65
CA GLU A 10 -3.15 -0.18 9.22
C GLU A 10 -4.18 0.64 8.41
N GLN A 11 -5.34 0.90 9.01
CA GLN A 11 -6.41 1.73 8.46
C GLN A 11 -6.09 3.23 8.40
N SER A 12 -5.10 3.72 9.17
CA SER A 12 -4.77 5.14 9.26
C SER A 12 -3.45 5.50 8.57
N GLU A 13 -2.76 4.52 7.99
CA GLU A 13 -1.50 4.78 7.31
C GLU A 13 -1.72 5.47 5.97
N ILE A 14 -0.96 6.53 5.72
CA ILE A 14 -1.02 7.32 4.49
C ILE A 14 0.15 6.90 3.60
N ILE A 15 -0.17 6.52 2.38
CA ILE A 15 0.80 6.25 1.33
C ILE A 15 1.34 7.57 0.81
N ASP A 16 2.53 7.94 1.28
CA ASP A 16 3.33 9.00 0.67
C ASP A 16 4.24 8.41 -0.43
N ILE A 17 4.21 9.04 -1.61
CA ILE A 17 5.10 8.72 -2.73
C ILE A 17 5.88 9.96 -3.19
N SER A 18 5.95 10.97 -2.33
CA SER A 18 6.66 12.23 -2.59
C SER A 18 8.17 11.98 -2.62
N GLU A 19 8.64 11.07 -1.77
CA GLU A 19 10.03 10.64 -1.72
C GLU A 19 10.23 9.26 -2.35
N GLU A 20 11.40 9.07 -2.98
CA GLU A 20 11.75 7.77 -3.57
C GLU A 20 11.79 6.65 -2.50
N LYS A 21 12.29 6.97 -1.31
CA LYS A 21 12.40 6.01 -0.20
C LYS A 21 11.03 5.53 0.28
N GLU A 22 10.11 6.47 0.50
CA GLU A 22 8.72 6.18 0.90
C GLU A 22 8.04 5.34 -0.19
N CYS A 23 8.21 5.72 -1.46
CA CYS A 23 7.63 4.96 -2.55
C CYS A 23 8.18 3.52 -2.64
N ARG A 24 9.49 3.33 -2.45
CA ARG A 24 10.10 1.99 -2.40
C ARG A 24 9.59 1.17 -1.21
N TYR A 25 9.39 1.82 -0.05
CA TYR A 25 8.80 1.19 1.11
C TYR A 25 7.39 0.67 0.83
N TRP A 26 6.50 1.51 0.28
CA TRP A 26 5.12 1.14 -0.01
C TRP A 26 5.00 0.08 -1.11
N THR A 27 5.77 0.20 -2.19
CA THR A 27 5.80 -0.79 -3.28
C THR A 27 6.29 -2.15 -2.80
N SER A 28 7.32 -2.19 -1.96
CA SER A 28 7.80 -3.42 -1.32
C SER A 28 6.77 -4.01 -0.36
N ARG A 29 6.19 -3.18 0.52
CA ARG A 29 5.19 -3.61 1.51
C ARG A 29 3.92 -4.14 0.87
N LEU A 30 3.47 -3.54 -0.23
CA LEU A 30 2.27 -3.92 -0.96
C LEU A 30 2.54 -5.01 -2.03
N GLY A 31 3.81 -5.33 -2.30
CA GLY A 31 4.18 -6.30 -3.32
C GLY A 31 3.83 -5.86 -4.74
N VAL A 32 3.77 -4.55 -5.01
CA VAL A 32 3.37 -3.98 -6.31
C VAL A 32 4.43 -3.05 -6.86
N LYS A 33 4.41 -2.83 -8.18
CA LYS A 33 5.27 -1.82 -8.82
C LYS A 33 4.78 -0.40 -8.52
N ILE A 34 5.69 0.58 -8.60
CA ILE A 34 5.37 2.01 -8.44
C ILE A 34 4.27 2.49 -9.39
N GLU A 35 4.25 1.98 -10.61
CA GLU A 35 3.24 2.33 -11.62
C GLU A 35 1.83 1.89 -11.19
N VAL A 36 1.74 0.69 -10.62
CA VAL A 36 0.51 0.11 -10.08
C VAL A 36 0.04 0.89 -8.87
N LEU A 37 0.96 1.26 -7.97
CA LEU A 37 0.67 2.09 -6.80
C LEU A 37 0.14 3.48 -7.21
N LYS A 38 0.79 4.15 -8.16
CA LYS A 38 0.35 5.44 -8.71
C LYS A 38 -1.01 5.36 -9.39
N SER A 39 -1.24 4.28 -10.16
CA SER A 39 -2.53 4.02 -10.80
C SER A 39 -3.64 3.86 -9.75
N ALA A 40 -3.40 3.09 -8.69
CA ALA A 40 -4.36 2.89 -7.60
C ALA A 40 -4.68 4.19 -6.85
N ILE A 41 -3.68 5.02 -6.54
CA ILE A 41 -3.89 6.34 -5.93
C ILE A 41 -4.76 7.22 -6.84
N ARG A 42 -4.51 7.19 -8.15
CA ARG A 42 -5.31 7.94 -9.12
C ARG A 42 -6.74 7.40 -9.24
N ALA A 43 -6.92 6.08 -9.22
CA ALA A 43 -8.22 5.43 -9.36
C ALA A 43 -9.10 5.61 -8.11
N THR A 44 -8.53 5.42 -6.93
CA THR A 44 -9.22 5.60 -5.64
C THR A 44 -9.40 7.06 -5.26
N ARG A 45 -8.56 7.96 -5.80
CA ARG A 45 -8.45 9.36 -5.40
C ARG A 45 -8.17 9.53 -3.90
N CYS A 46 -7.62 8.49 -3.28
CA CYS A 46 -7.26 8.40 -1.87
C CYS A 46 -5.82 7.95 -1.76
N VAL A 47 -5.17 8.37 -0.67
CA VAL A 47 -3.80 7.96 -0.32
C VAL A 47 -3.76 7.07 0.91
N THR A 48 -4.91 6.70 1.46
CA THR A 48 -4.97 5.81 2.63
C THR A 48 -4.66 4.38 2.22
N LEU A 49 -3.82 3.71 3.01
CA LEU A 49 -3.44 2.31 2.79
C LEU A 49 -4.66 1.39 2.69
N LYS A 50 -5.70 1.66 3.48
CA LYS A 50 -6.97 0.92 3.46
C LYS A 50 -7.65 0.94 2.09
N ASP A 51 -7.92 2.13 1.55
CA ASP A 51 -8.61 2.28 0.26
C ASP A 51 -7.80 1.67 -0.89
N ILE A 52 -6.49 1.86 -0.86
CA ILE A 52 -5.57 1.29 -1.85
C ILE A 52 -5.52 -0.25 -1.74
N SER A 53 -5.47 -0.78 -0.52
CA SER A 53 -5.48 -2.23 -0.29
C SER A 53 -6.80 -2.87 -0.72
N VAL A 54 -7.93 -2.21 -0.46
CA VAL A 54 -9.26 -2.63 -0.93
C VAL A 54 -9.30 -2.65 -2.46
N TYR A 55 -8.80 -1.59 -3.11
CA TYR A 55 -8.71 -1.53 -4.57
C TYR A 55 -7.86 -2.68 -5.13
N PHE A 56 -6.71 -2.98 -4.52
CA PHE A 56 -5.88 -4.11 -4.96
C PHE A 56 -6.55 -5.46 -4.78
N ASP A 57 -7.32 -5.62 -3.71
CA ASP A 57 -8.10 -6.84 -3.45
C ASP A 57 -9.20 -7.03 -4.51
N GLN A 58 -9.98 -5.98 -4.75
CA GLN A 58 -11.05 -5.97 -5.75
C GLN A 58 -10.55 -6.26 -7.18
N ASN A 59 -9.34 -5.82 -7.49
CA ASN A 59 -8.74 -5.99 -8.81
C ASN A 59 -7.78 -7.19 -8.89
N ASN A 60 -7.67 -8.03 -7.84
CA ASN A 60 -6.74 -9.18 -7.76
C ASN A 60 -5.28 -8.82 -8.11
N ILE A 61 -4.84 -7.60 -7.77
CA ILE A 61 -3.54 -7.05 -8.15
C ILE A 61 -2.40 -7.65 -7.32
N LYS A 62 -2.70 -8.23 -6.15
CA LYS A 62 -1.74 -8.73 -5.15
C LYS A 62 -0.90 -9.95 -5.59
N HIS A 63 -1.15 -10.52 -6.77
CA HIS A 63 -0.54 -11.79 -7.21
C HIS A 63 0.25 -11.73 -8.53
N LEU A 64 0.54 -10.54 -9.08
CA LEU A 64 1.22 -10.44 -10.38
C LEU A 64 2.76 -10.48 -10.31
N THR A 65 3.36 -10.77 -9.15
CA THR A 65 4.78 -11.12 -9.07
C THR A 65 4.93 -12.64 -9.20
N THR A 66 4.64 -13.14 -10.40
CA THR A 66 5.07 -14.47 -10.84
C THR A 66 6.60 -14.50 -10.78
N HIS A 67 7.14 -15.16 -9.75
CA HIS A 67 8.48 -15.71 -9.78
C HIS A 67 8.60 -16.57 -11.06
N SER A 68 9.46 -16.14 -11.99
CA SER A 68 9.99 -16.97 -13.07
C SER A 68 11.38 -17.45 -12.70
#